data_AF-A0A0N1BJ29-F1
#
_entry.id   AF-A0A0N1BJ29-F1
#
_cell.length_a   1.000
_cell.length_b   1.000
_cell.length_c   1.000
_cell.angle_alpha   90.00
_cell.angle_beta   90.00
_cell.angle_gamma   90.00
#
_symmetry.space_group_name_H-M   'P 1'
#
loop_
_entity.id
_entity.type
_entity.pdbx_description
1 polymer ?
#
loop_
_entity_poly.entity_id
_entity_poly.type
_entity_poly.pdbx_seq_one_letter_code
_entity_poly.pdbx_strand_id
1 'polypeptide(L)' 'MTDAPILSKAEARKRFFLYFGLKLVGLVALFAAVFVSRDGLTLVGGLLLAVGGASLFVRPRHLGLTTTPPPPPK' A
#
# COMPACT_ATOMS: atom_id res chain seq x y z
N MET A 1 -31.13 -3.88 8.51
CA MET A 1 -30.65 -2.63 7.88
C MET A 1 -29.55 -3.04 6.91
N THR A 2 -29.82 -3.00 5.62
CA THR A 2 -28.84 -3.38 4.60
C THR A 2 -28.03 -2.13 4.32
N ASP A 3 -26.92 -1.94 5.04
CA ASP A 3 -25.99 -0.86 4.79
C ASP A 3 -25.59 -0.92 3.30
N ALA A 4 -26.00 0.10 2.54
CA ALA A 4 -25.58 0.21 1.15
C ALA A 4 -24.05 0.17 1.11
N PRO A 5 -23.43 -0.57 0.17
CA PRO A 5 -21.98 -0.60 0.07
C PRO A 5 -21.48 0.85 -0.08
N ILE A 6 -20.70 1.32 0.91
CA ILE A 6 -20.25 2.71 1.07
C ILE A 6 -19.49 3.20 -0.18
N LEU A 7 -18.93 2.26 -0.95
CA LEU A 7 -18.37 2.49 -2.27
C LEU A 7 -19.13 1.69 -3.33
N SER A 8 -19.31 2.31 -4.51
CA SER A 8 -19.66 1.56 -5.71
C SER A 8 -18.60 0.48 -5.99
N LYS A 9 -19.02 -0.70 -6.48
CA LYS A 9 -18.11 -1.82 -6.79
C LYS A 9 -16.94 -1.39 -7.68
N ALA A 10 -17.18 -0.45 -8.60
CA ALA A 10 -16.18 0.10 -9.50
C ALA A 10 -15.10 0.91 -8.75
N GLU A 11 -15.50 1.78 -7.83
CA GLU A 11 -14.59 2.61 -7.06
C GLU A 11 -13.77 1.76 -6.07
N ALA A 12 -14.40 0.74 -5.46
CA ALA A 12 -13.72 -0.18 -4.55
C ALA A 12 -12.65 -0.99 -5.29
N ARG A 13 -12.99 -1.49 -6.49
CA ARG A 13 -12.03 -2.19 -7.35
C ARG A 13 -10.87 -1.30 -7.75
N LYS A 14 -11.12 -0.05 -8.15
CA LYS A 14 -10.06 0.91 -8.54
C LYS A 14 -9.08 1.17 -7.39
N ARG A 15 -9.59 1.45 -6.19
CA ARG A 15 -8.77 1.71 -5.00
C ARG A 15 -8.03 0.45 -4.53
N PHE A 16 -8.64 -0.71 -4.68
CA PHE A 16 -7.98 -1.99 -4.40
C PHE A 16 -6.82 -2.23 -5.37
N PHE A 17 -7.01 -2.01 -6.68
CA PHE A 17 -5.93 -2.14 -7.65
C PHE A 17 -4.79 -1.16 -7.40
N LEU A 18 -5.11 0.07 -6.96
CA LEU A 18 -4.09 1.03 -6.56
C LEU A 18 -3.28 0.52 -5.34
N TYR A 19 -3.97 0.03 -4.31
CA TYR A 19 -3.32 -0.56 -3.13
C TYR A 19 -2.46 -1.77 -3.49
N PHE A 20 -3.00 -2.67 -4.32
CA PHE A 20 -2.33 -3.88 -4.75
C PHE A 20 -1.10 -3.57 -5.59
N GLY A 21 -1.23 -2.66 -6.57
CA GLY A 21 -0.12 -2.17 -7.38
C GLY A 21 0.98 -1.55 -6.51
N LEU A 22 0.62 -0.72 -5.53
CA LEU A 22 1.57 -0.15 -4.59
C LEU A 22 2.34 -1.23 -3.81
N LYS A 23 1.66 -2.29 -3.36
CA LYS A 23 2.32 -3.41 -2.65
C LYS A 23 3.24 -4.20 -3.57
N LEU A 24 2.85 -4.44 -4.82
CA LEU A 24 3.72 -5.10 -5.80
C LEU A 24 4.96 -4.26 -6.10
N VAL A 25 4.80 -2.96 -6.36
CA VAL A 25 5.92 -2.04 -6.61
C VAL A 25 6.85 -1.98 -5.40
N GLY A 26 6.28 -1.89 -4.19
CA GLY A 26 7.05 -1.93 -2.94
C GLY A 26 7.85 -3.23 -2.77
N LEU A 27 7.24 -4.37 -3.08
CA LEU A 27 7.92 -5.67 -3.05
C LEU A 27 9.07 -5.72 -4.06
N VAL A 28 8.84 -5.31 -5.31
CA VAL A 28 9.88 -5.25 -6.34
C VAL A 28 11.03 -4.33 -5.92
N ALA A 29 10.73 -3.17 -5.32
CA ALA A 29 11.75 -2.26 -4.82
C ALA A 29 12.62 -2.91 -3.71
N LEU A 30 12.02 -3.66 -2.78
CA LEU A 30 12.77 -4.38 -1.75
C LEU A 30 13.69 -5.46 -2.36
N PHE A 31 13.20 -6.23 -3.33
CA PHE A 31 14.03 -7.21 -4.02
C PHE A 31 15.17 -6.52 -4.78
N ALA A 32 14.86 -5.49 -5.57
CA ALA A 32 15.85 -4.73 -6.33
C ALA A 32 16.91 -4.11 -5.42
N ALA A 33 16.52 -3.59 -4.25
CA ALA A 33 17.46 -3.06 -3.25
C ALA A 33 18.53 -4.09 -2.88
N VAL A 34 18.13 -5.35 -2.62
CA VAL A 34 19.06 -6.42 -2.22
C VAL A 34 20.04 -6.76 -3.36
N PHE A 35 19.56 -6.84 -4.60
CA PHE A 35 20.43 -7.13 -5.75
C PHE A 35 21.40 -5.98 -6.03
N VAL A 36 20.89 -4.74 -6.10
CA VAL A 36 21.70 -3.55 -6.41
C VAL A 36 22.74 -3.26 -5.30
N SER A 37 22.39 -3.51 -4.03
CA SER A 37 23.35 -3.41 -2.93
C SER A 37 24.48 -4.44 -3.01
N ARG A 38 24.26 -5.62 -3.61
CA ARG A 38 25.33 -6.62 -3.82
C ARG A 38 26.35 -6.16 -4.85
N ASP A 39 25.92 -5.41 -5.85
CA ASP A 39 26.79 -4.87 -6.91
C ASP A 39 27.55 -3.60 -6.50
N GLY A 40 27.51 -3.22 -5.22
CA GLY A 40 28.25 -2.08 -4.67
C GLY A 40 27.54 -0.73 -4.78
N LEU A 41 26.35 -0.67 -5.40
CA LEU A 41 25.52 0.53 -5.52
C LEU A 41 24.68 0.77 -4.25
N THR A 42 25.37 0.98 -3.13
CA THR A 42 24.76 1.10 -1.79
C THR A 42 23.78 2.26 -1.66
N LEU A 43 24.02 3.40 -2.31
CA LEU A 43 23.08 4.53 -2.27
C LEU A 43 21.74 4.19 -2.95
N VAL A 44 21.80 3.61 -4.15
CA VAL A 44 20.61 3.22 -4.92
C VAL A 44 19.85 2.11 -4.19
N GLY A 45 20.57 1.12 -3.66
CA GLY A 45 19.98 0.07 -2.84
C GLY A 45 19.30 0.62 -1.58
N GLY A 46 19.93 1.58 -0.88
CA GLY A 46 19.34 2.23 0.28
C GLY A 46 18.05 3.01 -0.03
N LEU A 47 18.01 3.73 -1.16
CA LEU A 47 16.81 4.44 -1.62
C LEU A 47 15.67 3.46 -1.94
N LEU A 48 15.98 2.38 -2.66
CA LEU A 48 15.00 1.33 -2.98
C LEU A 48 14.46 0.65 -1.72
N LEU A 49 15.33 0.41 -0.72
CA LEU A 49 14.93 -0.15 0.56
C LEU A 49 14.01 0.81 1.33
N ALA A 50 14.30 2.11 1.32
CA ALA A 50 13.47 3.12 1.97
C ALA A 50 12.09 3.22 1.31
N VAL A 51 12.03 3.24 -0.02
CA VAL A 51 10.75 3.27 -0.77
C VAL A 51 9.96 1.99 -0.54
N GLY A 52 10.61 0.83 -0.65
CA GLY A 52 10.01 -0.47 -0.38
C GLY A 52 9.48 -0.58 1.05
N GLY A 53 10.26 -0.15 2.04
CA GLY A 53 9.86 -0.11 3.44
C GLY A 53 8.69 0.86 3.69
N ALA A 54 8.73 2.07 3.11
CA ALA A 54 7.65 3.04 3.21
C ALA A 54 6.32 2.48 2.69
N SER A 55 6.35 1.69 1.61
CA SER A 55 5.16 1.05 1.04
C SER A 55 4.44 0.10 2.02
N LEU A 56 5.17 -0.47 2.99
CA LEU A 56 4.59 -1.38 3.99
C LEU A 56 3.66 -0.63 4.94
N PHE A 57 3.95 0.63 5.24
CA PHE A 57 3.16 1.48 6.14
C PHE A 57 1.88 2.03 5.50
N VAL A 58 1.74 1.95 4.17
CA VAL A 58 0.48 2.29 3.52
C VAL A 58 -0.54 1.19 3.82
N ARG A 59 -1.60 1.58 4.52
CA ARG A 59 -2.71 0.71 4.93
C ARG A 59 -3.92 0.93 4.02
N PRO A 60 -4.81 -0.07 3.86
CA PRO A 60 -6.05 0.07 3.09
C PRO A 60 -6.92 1.26 3.53
N ARG A 61 -6.90 1.57 4.83
CA ARG A 61 -7.61 2.73 5.42
C ARG A 61 -7.15 4.08 4.85
N HIS A 62 -5.88 4.21 4.45
CA HIS A 62 -5.35 5.46 3.85
C HIS A 62 -5.93 5.69 2.45
N LEU A 63 -6.47 4.63 1.83
CA LEU A 63 -7.12 4.67 0.52
C LEU A 63 -8.65 4.58 0.64
N GLY A 64 -9.19 4.68 1.86
CA GLY A 64 -10.63 4.58 2.11
C GLY A 64 -11.23 3.21 1.73
N LEU A 65 -10.42 2.15 1.73
CA LEU A 65 -10.89 0.77 1.53
C LEU A 65 -11.51 0.18 2.81
N THR A 66 -11.17 0.73 3.97
CA THR A 66 -11.75 0.36 5.25
C THR A 66 -12.01 1.62 6.09
N THR A 67 -13.14 1.64 6.81
CA THR A 67 -13.47 2.68 7.79
C THR A 67 -13.43 2.09 9.20
N THR A 68 -13.12 2.94 10.18
CA THR A 68 -13.39 2.64 11.59
C THR A 68 -14.89 2.84 11.82
N PRO A 69 -15.61 1.92 12.49
CA PRO A 69 -17.02 2.14 12.81
C PRO A 69 -17.16 3.45 13.61
N PRO A 70 -18.22 4.25 13.36
CA PRO A 70 -18.46 5.44 14.15
C PRO A 70 -18.58 5.06 15.63
N PRO A 71 -18.07 5.90 16.56
CA PRO A 71 -18.24 5.65 17.98
C PRO A 71 -19.73 5.54 18.31
N PRO A 72 -20.13 4.69 19.28
CA PRO A 72 -21.52 4.56 19.67
C PRO A 72 -22.08 5.93 20.11
N PRO A 73 -23.36 6.23 19.82
CA PRO A 73 -23.99 7.44 20.33
C PRO A 73 -23.93 7.45 21.87
N LYS A 74 -23.52 8.60 22.43
CA LYS A 74 -23.52 8.82 23.88
C LYS A 74 -24.94 8.90 24.43
#